data_AF-K1TRF7-F1
#
_entry.id   AF-K1TRF7-F1
#
_cell.length_a   1.000
_cell.length_b   1.000
_cell.length_c   1.000
_cell.angle_alpha   90.00
_cell.angle_beta   90.00
_cell.angle_gamma   90.00
#
_symmetry.space_group_name_H-M   'P 1'
#
loop_
_entity.id
_entity.type
_entity.pdbx_description
1 polymer ?
#
loop_
_entity_poly.entity_id
_entity_poly.type
_entity_poly.pdbx_seq_one_letter_code
_entity_poly.pdbx_strand_id
1 'polypeptide(L)' 'MGLDEAVFYFGFLPSGTKKLLCMKKAVFRGKQETLAEYYVRAHGHLLEDVSVIEISDDGTIKIVRDGSSIPAEAY' A
#
# COMPACT_ATOMS: atom_id res chain seq x y z
N MET A 1 -14.12 0.08 -1.90
CA MET A 1 -14.65 0.50 -0.58
C MET A 1 -13.73 0.10 0.55
N GLY A 2 -13.56 -1.17 0.92
CA GLY A 2 -12.82 -1.52 2.15
C GLY A 2 -11.37 -1.00 2.25
N LEU A 3 -10.57 -1.08 1.18
CA LEU A 3 -9.17 -0.63 1.20
C LEU A 3 -9.04 0.89 1.20
N ASP A 4 -9.82 1.59 0.35
CA ASP A 4 -9.81 3.05 0.27
C ASP A 4 -10.25 3.69 1.59
N GLU A 5 -11.24 3.11 2.24
CA GLU A 5 -11.70 3.56 3.55
C GLU A 5 -10.64 3.33 4.63
N ALA A 6 -9.94 2.20 4.61
CA ALA A 6 -8.82 1.97 5.53
C ALA A 6 -7.69 3.00 5.33
N VAL A 7 -7.35 3.31 4.08
CA VAL A 7 -6.35 4.35 3.75
C VAL A 7 -6.84 5.74 4.17
N PHE A 8 -8.11 6.06 3.96
CA PHE A 8 -8.72 7.30 4.43
C PHE A 8 -8.59 7.44 5.96
N TYR A 9 -8.82 6.37 6.72
CA TYR A 9 -8.65 6.42 8.18
C TYR A 9 -7.20 6.66 8.63
N PHE A 10 -6.21 6.28 7.82
CA PHE A 10 -4.82 6.61 8.11
C PHE A 10 -4.55 8.12 8.10
N GLY A 11 -5.34 8.91 7.37
CA GLY A 11 -5.26 10.37 7.37
C GLY A 11 -5.55 11.02 8.73
N PHE A 12 -6.22 10.30 9.65
CA PHE A 12 -6.52 10.80 11.00
C PHE A 12 -5.46 10.40 12.04
N LEU A 13 -4.47 9.60 11.67
CA LEU A 13 -3.44 9.17 12.61
C LEU A 13 -2.47 10.32 12.92
N PRO A 14 -1.90 10.38 14.14
CA PRO A 14 -0.92 11.40 14.50
C PRO A 14 0.26 11.44 13.54
N SER A 15 0.83 12.63 13.33
CA SER A 15 2.04 12.81 12.54
C SER A 15 3.19 11.94 13.06
N GLY A 16 3.95 11.32 12.15
CA GLY A 16 5.04 10.41 12.51
C GLY A 16 4.59 8.97 12.78
N THR A 17 3.29 8.67 12.70
CA THR A 17 2.81 7.29 12.74
C THR A 17 3.23 6.55 11.47
N LYS A 18 3.87 5.38 11.62
CA LYS A 18 4.18 4.51 10.48
C LYS A 18 2.92 3.80 10.00
N LYS A 19 2.43 4.16 8.82
CA LYS A 19 1.21 3.60 8.22
C LYS A 19 1.56 2.42 7.32
N LEU A 20 1.00 1.25 7.63
CA LEU A 20 1.23 0.01 6.90
C LEU A 20 -0.10 -0.54 6.38
N LEU A 21 -0.25 -0.62 5.06
CA LEU A 21 -1.34 -1.35 4.42
C LEU A 21 -0.84 -2.74 4.04
N CYS A 22 -1.18 -3.74 4.85
CA CYS A 22 -0.82 -5.14 4.61
C CYS A 22 -1.94 -5.87 3.88
N MET A 23 -1.58 -6.56 2.79
CA MET A 23 -2.52 -7.28 1.94
C MET A 23 -2.02 -8.70 1.73
N LYS A 24 -2.92 -9.69 1.81
CA LYS A 24 -2.60 -11.04 1.37
C LYS A 24 -2.33 -11.02 -0.13
N LYS A 25 -1.27 -11.71 -0.57
CA LYS A 25 -0.98 -11.91 -2.00
C LYS A 25 -2.17 -12.55 -2.67
N ALA A 26 -2.71 -11.87 -3.66
CA ALA A 26 -3.83 -12.32 -4.46
C ALA A 26 -3.63 -11.87 -5.91
N VAL A 27 -3.92 -12.73 -6.86
CA VAL A 27 -3.86 -12.44 -8.30
C VAL A 27 -5.21 -12.83 -8.90
N PHE A 28 -5.88 -11.89 -9.57
CA PHE A 28 -7.13 -12.19 -10.25
C PHE A 28 -6.88 -13.04 -11.50
N ARG A 29 -7.80 -13.96 -11.84
CA ARG A 29 -7.64 -14.87 -12.97
C ARG A 29 -7.37 -14.09 -14.27
N GLY A 30 -6.27 -14.43 -14.95
CA GLY A 30 -5.88 -13.80 -16.22
C GLY A 30 -5.17 -12.46 -16.06
N LYS A 31 -4.84 -12.03 -14.84
CA LYS A 31 -3.96 -10.88 -14.57
C LYS A 31 -2.59 -11.36 -14.15
N GLN A 32 -1.58 -10.53 -14.45
CA GLN A 32 -0.20 -10.75 -14.02
C GLN A 32 0.17 -9.91 -12.80
N GLU A 33 -0.54 -8.80 -12.58
CA GLU A 33 -0.37 -7.95 -11.40
C GLU A 33 -1.07 -8.54 -10.18
N THR A 34 -0.46 -8.39 -9.01
CA THR A 34 -1.11 -8.73 -7.73
C THR A 34 -2.11 -7.66 -7.32
N LEU A 35 -2.98 -7.97 -6.36
CA LEU A 35 -3.93 -7.02 -5.80
C LEU A 35 -3.21 -5.80 -5.20
N ALA A 36 -2.07 -6.00 -4.53
CA ALA A 36 -1.29 -4.91 -3.96
C ALA A 36 -0.66 -4.03 -5.07
N GLU A 37 -0.12 -4.64 -6.11
CA GLU A 37 0.44 -3.92 -7.28
C GLU A 37 -0.65 -3.13 -8.01
N TYR A 38 -1.80 -3.77 -8.26
CA TYR A 38 -2.98 -3.11 -8.82
C TYR A 38 -3.41 -1.91 -7.96
N TYR A 39 -3.47 -2.08 -6.63
CA TYR A 39 -3.92 -1.03 -5.72
C TYR A 39 -2.98 0.18 -5.75
N VAL A 40 -1.67 -0.05 -5.71
CA VAL A 40 -0.67 1.02 -5.84
C VAL A 40 -0.81 1.76 -7.19
N ARG A 41 -1.01 1.02 -8.28
CA ARG A 41 -1.13 1.61 -9.62
C ARG A 41 -2.43 2.41 -9.79
N ALA A 42 -3.56 1.89 -9.32
CA ALA A 42 -4.88 2.50 -9.54
C ALA A 42 -5.24 3.57 -8.49
N HIS A 43 -4.76 3.41 -7.25
CA HIS A 43 -5.12 4.25 -6.11
C HIS A 43 -3.91 4.93 -5.45
N GLY A 44 -2.76 4.98 -6.15
CA GLY A 44 -1.52 5.54 -5.61
C GLY A 44 -1.61 6.98 -5.10
N HIS A 45 -2.55 7.77 -5.63
CA HIS A 45 -2.83 9.13 -5.17
C HIS A 45 -3.39 9.20 -3.74
N LEU A 46 -3.98 8.11 -3.22
CA LEU A 46 -4.48 8.03 -1.84
C LEU A 46 -3.38 7.61 -0.84
N LEU A 47 -2.25 7.10 -1.34
CA LEU A 47 -1.30 6.38 -0.51
C LEU A 47 -0.29 7.26 0.21
N GLU A 48 -0.17 8.57 -0.07
CA GLU A 48 0.71 9.53 0.63
C GLU A 48 1.98 8.88 1.26
N ASP A 49 2.05 8.79 2.58
CA ASP A 49 3.14 8.21 3.41
C ASP A 49 2.90 6.73 3.81
N VAL A 50 1.89 6.08 3.23
CA VAL A 50 1.50 4.68 3.51
C VAL A 50 2.39 3.70 2.75
N SER A 51 3.07 2.81 3.47
CA SER A 51 3.75 1.67 2.86
C SER A 51 2.75 0.55 2.55
N VAL A 52 2.85 -0.02 1.35
CA VAL A 52 2.02 -1.16 0.92
C VAL A 52 2.84 -2.42 0.96
N ILE A 53 2.36 -3.41 1.70
CA ILE A 53 3.04 -4.68 1.96
C ILE A 53 2.16 -5.82 1.47
N GLU A 54 2.77 -6.74 0.73
CA GLU A 54 2.17 -7.99 0.30
C GLU A 54 2.72 -9.16 1.14
N ILE A 55 1.82 -10.04 1.59
CA ILE A 55 2.15 -11.23 2.38
C ILE A 55 1.66 -12.49 1.65
N SER A 56 2.57 -13.39 1.32
CA SER A 56 2.28 -14.66 0.65
C SER A 56 1.84 -15.75 1.63
N ASP A 57 1.23 -16.83 1.14
CA ASP A 57 0.76 -17.95 1.96
C ASP A 57 1.89 -18.69 2.71
N ASP A 58 3.11 -18.64 2.18
CA ASP A 58 4.32 -19.19 2.81
C ASP A 58 4.95 -18.24 3.84
N GLY A 59 4.33 -17.10 4.11
CA GLY A 59 4.83 -16.07 5.02
C GLY A 59 5.85 -15.11 4.39
N THR A 60 6.15 -15.22 3.10
CA THR A 60 7.04 -14.27 2.41
C THR A 60 6.42 -12.88 2.39
N ILE A 61 7.18 -11.90 2.88
CA ILE A 61 6.79 -10.48 2.92
C ILE A 61 7.50 -9.72 1.80
N LYS A 62 6.73 -8.99 0.98
CA LYS A 62 7.22 -8.12 -0.08
C LYS A 62 6.73 -6.69 0.17
N ILE A 63 7.63 -5.72 0.18
CA ILE A 63 7.27 -4.30 0.17
C ILE A 63 6.96 -3.94 -1.30
N VAL A 64 5.71 -3.60 -1.59
CA VAL A 64 5.26 -3.24 -2.94
C VAL A 64 5.42 -1.74 -3.18
N ARG A 65 5.22 -0.92 -2.13
CA ARG A 65 5.50 0.52 -2.12
C ARG A 65 6.10 0.91 -0.78
N ASP A 66 7.17 1.69 -0.81
CA ASP A 66 7.73 2.32 0.39
C ASP A 66 7.19 3.75 0.56
N GLY A 67 6.31 3.94 1.54
CA GLY A 67 5.73 5.25 1.89
C GLY A 67 6.68 6.15 2.70
N SER A 68 7.85 5.66 3.10
CA SER A 68 8.86 6.47 3.80
C SER A 68 9.75 7.30 2.85
N SER A 69 9.59 7.11 1.54
CA SER A 69 10.31 7.89 0.53
C SER A 69 9.76 9.33 0.49
N ILE A 70 10.58 10.26 0.96
CA ILE A 70 10.32 11.71 0.83
C ILE A 70 10.20 12.03 -0.67
N PRO A 71 9.20 12.79 -1.14
CA PRO A 71 9.20 13.28 -2.51
C PRO A 71 10.50 14.03 -2.77
N ALA A 72 11.23 13.69 -3.82
CA ALA A 72 12.50 14.33 -4.19
C ALA A 72 12.37 15.84 -4.47
N GLU A 73 11.15 16.38 -4.46
CA GLU A 73 10.80 17.77 -4.75
C GLU A 73 10.76 18.69 -3.51
N ALA A 74 11.23 18.22 -2.35
CA ALA A 74 11.23 19.00 -1.10
C ALA A 74 12.52 19.80 -0.81
N TYR A 75 13.34 20.09 -1.82
CA TYR A 75 14.56 20.93 -1.71
C TYR A 75 14.58 22.08 -2.72
#